data_AF-A0AAU3W5S5-F1
#
_entry.id   AF-A0AAU3W5S5-F1
#
_cell.length_a   1.000
_cell.length_b   1.000
_cell.length_c   1.000
_cell.angle_alpha   90.00
_cell.angle_beta   90.00
_cell.angle_gamma   90.00
#
_symmetry.space_group_name_H-M   'P 1'
#
loop_
_entity.id
_entity.type
_entity.pdbx_description
1 polymer ?
#
loop_
_entity_poly.entity_id
_entity_poly.type
_entity_poly.pdbx_seq_one_letter_code
_entity_poly.pdbx_strand_id
1 'polypeptide(L)'
;MATSKSPLRYLESRKNLTGSACGLVGLALTFTGVAGAYWPVVVAGLYGAGALIAPPERPPLPDFPDPSAQLEQLRVDFGKLREYLSGVELPPAAGGRLIELTGLVAALLDPGWVAEVLAQDPEGVHTLSRAVRQDIPEAVDTFVRTRWWTRLAPGTEPPERHLERQLALLHEESDRLAVSLRETEARRQESHTRYLEDRGRSQ
;
A
#
# COMPACT_ATOMS: atom_id res chain seq x y z
N MET A 1 23.99 24.17 -2.55
CA MET A 1 24.33 22.90 -3.24
C MET A 1 23.98 23.09 -4.71
N ALA A 2 25.00 23.27 -5.55
CA ALA A 2 24.85 23.62 -6.96
C ALA A 2 24.21 22.45 -7.73
N THR A 3 22.96 22.63 -8.19
CA THR A 3 22.28 21.68 -9.05
C THR A 3 22.93 21.73 -10.43
N SER A 4 23.93 20.87 -10.65
CA SER A 4 24.37 20.52 -12.00
C SER A 4 23.16 19.91 -12.72
N LYS A 5 22.45 20.73 -13.49
CA LYS A 5 21.39 20.28 -14.40
C LYS A 5 22.09 19.53 -15.52
N SER A 6 22.10 18.19 -15.45
CA SER A 6 22.65 17.35 -16.51
C SER A 6 22.00 17.70 -17.86
N PRO A 7 22.78 17.91 -18.94
CA PRO A 7 22.23 18.21 -20.27
C PRO A 7 21.29 17.11 -20.77
N LEU A 8 21.48 15.86 -20.32
CA LEU A 8 20.63 14.71 -20.63
C LEU A 8 19.19 14.92 -20.14
N ARG A 9 19.02 15.53 -18.97
CA ARG A 9 17.69 15.79 -18.39
C ARG A 9 16.91 16.83 -19.18
N TYR A 10 17.60 17.79 -19.81
CA TYR A 10 16.95 18.75 -20.70
C TYR A 10 16.52 18.09 -22.02
N LEU A 11 17.30 17.14 -22.53
CA LEU A 11 16.95 16.42 -23.75
C LEU A 11 15.64 15.62 -23.61
N GLU A 12 15.41 15.03 -22.44
CA GLU A 12 14.17 14.29 -22.12
C GLU A 12 13.01 15.20 -21.64
N SER A 13 13.26 16.50 -21.49
CA SER A 13 12.25 17.45 -21.02
C SER A 13 11.11 17.58 -22.02
N ARG A 14 9.88 17.71 -21.51
CA ARG A 14 8.70 18.07 -22.31
C ARG A 14 8.92 19.36 -23.11
N LYS A 15 9.73 20.29 -22.58
CA LYS A 15 10.09 21.54 -23.28
C LYS A 15 10.92 21.28 -24.53
N ASN A 16 11.91 20.40 -24.45
CA ASN A 16 12.72 20.03 -25.61
C ASN A 16 11.91 19.21 -26.63
N LEU A 17 11.04 18.30 -26.17
CA LEU A 17 10.20 17.50 -27.05
C LEU A 17 9.19 18.35 -27.84
N THR A 18 8.45 19.24 -27.16
CA THR A 18 7.50 20.13 -27.83
C THR A 18 8.22 21.16 -28.70
N GLY A 19 9.34 21.72 -28.24
CA GLY A 19 10.20 22.57 -29.06
C GLY A 19 10.68 21.86 -30.31
N SER A 20 11.17 20.62 -30.19
CA SER A 20 11.65 19.82 -31.32
C SER A 20 10.53 19.51 -32.31
N ALA A 21 9.33 19.14 -31.84
CA ALA A 21 8.18 18.91 -32.71
C ALA A 21 7.77 20.18 -33.48
N CYS A 22 7.71 21.34 -32.82
CA CYS A 22 7.43 22.62 -33.48
C CYS A 22 8.56 23.04 -34.44
N GLY A 23 9.82 22.79 -34.08
CA GLY A 23 10.98 23.02 -34.95
C GLY A 23 10.95 22.16 -36.22
N LEU A 24 10.49 20.91 -36.13
CA LEU A 24 10.28 20.04 -37.28
C LEU A 24 9.16 20.54 -38.21
N VAL A 25 8.08 21.10 -37.66
CA VAL A 25 7.05 21.81 -38.48
C VAL A 25 7.68 23.01 -39.18
N GLY A 26 8.52 23.75 -38.47
CA GLY A 26 9.34 24.82 -39.04
C GLY A 26 10.15 24.35 -40.22
N LEU A 27 10.83 23.20 -40.10
CA LEU A 27 11.63 22.59 -41.16
C LEU A 27 10.78 22.15 -42.35
N ALA A 28 9.61 21.55 -42.12
CA ALA A 28 8.67 21.17 -43.19
C ALA A 28 8.21 22.39 -44.03
N LEU A 29 7.99 23.55 -43.40
CA LEU A 29 7.67 24.81 -44.08
C LEU A 29 8.81 25.34 -44.97
N THR A 30 10.05 24.93 -44.70
CA THR A 30 11.21 25.29 -45.52
C THR A 30 11.21 24.51 -46.82
N PHE A 31 10.88 23.22 -46.76
CA PHE A 31 10.80 22.35 -47.94
C PHE A 31 9.64 22.69 -48.87
N THR A 32 8.59 23.34 -48.37
CA THR A 32 7.48 23.87 -49.20
C THR A 32 7.79 25.23 -49.81
N GLY A 33 8.99 25.79 -49.58
CA GLY A 33 9.43 27.07 -50.14
C GLY A 33 8.92 28.31 -49.39
N VAL A 34 8.13 28.14 -48.33
CA VAL A 34 7.49 29.24 -47.59
C VAL A 34 8.51 30.06 -46.78
N ALA A 35 9.55 29.42 -46.25
CA ALA A 35 10.52 30.09 -45.37
C ALA A 35 11.73 30.74 -46.09
N GLY A 36 12.02 30.34 -47.33
CA GLY A 36 13.13 30.87 -48.13
C GLY A 36 14.49 30.88 -47.39
N ALA A 37 15.29 31.92 -47.60
CA ALA A 37 16.60 32.08 -46.96
C ALA A 37 16.54 32.28 -45.43
N TYR A 38 15.36 32.61 -44.88
CA TYR A 38 15.14 32.86 -43.45
C TYR A 38 14.78 31.59 -42.67
N TRP A 39 14.89 30.43 -43.31
CA TRP A 39 14.57 29.13 -42.72
C TRP A 39 15.19 28.87 -41.33
N PRO A 40 16.46 29.25 -41.03
CA PRO A 40 17.02 28.97 -39.71
C PRO A 40 16.29 29.74 -38.60
N VAL A 41 15.83 30.96 -38.90
CA VAL A 41 15.11 31.82 -37.96
C VAL A 41 13.71 31.27 -37.68
N VAL A 42 13.03 30.76 -38.72
CA VAL A 42 11.70 30.15 -38.60
C VAL A 42 11.76 28.88 -37.73
N VAL A 43 12.74 28.01 -37.98
CA VAL A 43 12.94 26.78 -37.19
C VAL A 43 13.28 27.11 -35.74
N ALA A 44 14.21 28.03 -35.49
CA ALA A 44 14.60 28.43 -34.15
C ALA A 44 13.44 29.10 -33.38
N GLY A 45 12.66 29.95 -34.07
CA GLY A 45 11.49 30.62 -33.50
C GLY A 45 10.38 29.65 -33.11
N LEU A 46 10.06 28.70 -33.99
CA LEU A 46 9.06 27.67 -33.70
C LEU A 46 9.51 26.70 -32.61
N TYR A 47 10.80 26.35 -32.57
CA TYR A 47 11.36 25.58 -31.46
C TYR A 47 11.22 26.32 -30.13
N GLY A 48 11.61 27.60 -30.09
CA GLY A 48 11.50 28.44 -28.89
C GLY A 48 10.05 28.61 -28.43
N ALA A 49 9.13 28.88 -29.36
CA ALA A 49 7.71 29.00 -29.06
C ALA A 49 7.12 27.67 -28.53
N GLY A 50 7.47 26.54 -29.16
CA GLY A 50 7.05 25.21 -28.69
C GLY A 50 7.60 24.88 -27.30
N ALA A 51 8.85 25.23 -27.02
CA ALA A 51 9.46 25.02 -25.71
C ALA A 51 8.85 25.88 -24.59
N LEU A 52 8.35 27.07 -24.92
CA LEU A 52 7.69 27.98 -23.97
C LEU A 52 6.22 27.61 -23.70
N ILE A 53 5.52 27.08 -24.71
CA ILE A 53 4.13 26.61 -24.57
C ILE A 53 4.07 25.22 -23.92
N ALA A 54 5.19 24.47 -23.94
CA ALA A 54 5.26 23.13 -23.40
C ALA A 54 4.73 23.05 -21.94
N PRO A 55 3.88 22.05 -21.62
CA PRO A 55 3.35 21.87 -20.29
C PRO A 55 4.47 21.82 -19.23
N PRO A 56 4.31 22.51 -18.09
CA PRO A 56 5.32 22.51 -17.04
C PRO A 56 5.58 21.08 -16.56
N GLU A 57 6.85 20.78 -16.27
CA GLU A 57 7.22 19.52 -15.65
C GLU A 57 6.56 19.43 -14.28
N ARG A 58 5.78 18.36 -14.05
CA ARG A 58 5.25 18.08 -12.73
C ARG A 58 6.40 17.57 -11.84
N PRO A 59 6.53 18.06 -10.60
CA PRO A 59 7.48 17.47 -9.67
C PRO A 59 7.15 15.99 -9.49
N PRO A 60 8.16 15.12 -9.34
CA PRO A 60 7.92 13.71 -9.07
C PRO A 60 7.11 13.58 -7.77
N LEU A 61 6.16 12.65 -7.78
CA LEU A 61 5.41 12.30 -6.57
C LEU A 61 6.39 11.75 -5.52
N PRO A 62 6.14 12.01 -4.21
CA PRO A 62 6.88 11.32 -3.15
C PRO A 62 6.77 9.80 -3.32
N ASP A 63 7.86 9.09 -3.00
CA ASP A 63 7.90 7.64 -3.10
C ASP A 63 7.15 7.03 -1.90
N PHE A 64 5.88 6.65 -2.11
CA PHE A 64 5.08 5.98 -1.11
C PHE A 64 5.32 4.47 -1.22
N PRO A 65 5.47 3.74 -0.09
CA PRO A 65 5.71 2.31 -0.13
C PRO A 65 4.55 1.59 -0.83
N ASP A 66 4.88 0.80 -1.85
CA ASP A 66 3.94 -0.09 -2.53
C ASP A 66 3.26 -1.01 -1.50
N PRO A 67 1.99 -1.40 -1.66
CA PRO A 67 1.29 -2.19 -0.66
C PRO A 67 1.97 -3.52 -0.31
N SER A 68 2.72 -4.11 -1.26
CA SER A 68 3.57 -5.27 -1.00
C SER A 68 4.66 -5.00 0.04
N ALA A 69 5.33 -3.85 -0.04
CA ALA A 69 6.34 -3.43 0.92
C ALA A 69 5.75 -3.15 2.31
N GLN A 70 4.51 -2.67 2.37
CA GLN A 70 3.80 -2.47 3.64
C GLN A 70 3.49 -3.80 4.34
N LEU A 71 3.07 -4.81 3.58
CA LEU A 71 2.84 -6.16 4.13
C LEU A 71 4.13 -6.83 4.59
N GLU A 72 5.25 -6.67 3.86
CA GLU A 72 6.54 -7.18 4.34
C GLU A 72 6.95 -6.55 5.66
N GLN A 73 6.82 -5.23 5.77
CA GLN A 73 7.10 -4.54 7.03
C GLN A 73 6.19 -5.04 8.15
N LEU A 74 4.91 -5.27 7.86
CA LEU A 74 3.95 -5.79 8.83
C LEU A 74 4.29 -7.23 9.28
N ARG A 75 4.77 -8.10 8.39
CA ARG A 75 5.26 -9.44 8.77
C ARG A 75 6.44 -9.37 9.74
N VAL A 76 7.38 -8.46 9.47
CA VAL A 76 8.52 -8.24 10.37
C VAL A 76 8.05 -7.76 11.74
N ASP A 77 7.12 -6.81 11.78
CA ASP A 77 6.58 -6.30 13.04
C ASP A 77 5.75 -7.36 13.79
N PHE A 78 5.01 -8.20 13.07
CA PHE A 78 4.30 -9.34 13.65
C PHE A 78 5.28 -10.39 14.23
N GLY A 79 6.42 -10.61 13.60
CA GLY A 79 7.50 -11.43 14.14
C GLY A 79 7.99 -10.91 15.50
N LYS A 80 8.27 -9.60 15.60
CA LYS A 80 8.66 -8.94 16.87
C LYS A 80 7.56 -9.07 17.93
N LEU A 81 6.29 -8.90 17.54
CA LEU A 81 5.15 -9.07 18.44
C LEU A 81 5.13 -10.50 19.00
N ARG A 82 5.28 -11.51 18.16
CA ARG A 82 5.28 -12.91 18.62
C ARG A 82 6.42 -13.21 19.60
N GLU A 83 7.61 -12.65 19.34
CA GLU A 83 8.75 -12.77 20.25
C GLU A 83 8.43 -12.13 21.61
N TYR A 84 7.91 -10.89 21.62
CA TYR A 84 7.45 -10.22 22.84
C TYR A 84 6.42 -11.06 23.61
N LEU A 85 5.38 -11.55 22.92
CA LEU A 85 4.30 -12.32 23.54
C LEU A 85 4.79 -13.65 24.12
N SER A 86 5.82 -14.27 23.53
CA SER A 86 6.41 -15.52 24.04
C SER A 86 7.07 -15.37 25.41
N GLY A 87 7.48 -14.15 25.77
CA GLY A 87 8.06 -13.82 27.08
C GLY A 87 7.03 -13.48 28.15
N VAL A 88 5.73 -13.42 27.82
CA VAL A 88 4.67 -13.01 28.76
C VAL A 88 3.93 -14.23 29.30
N GLU A 89 3.92 -14.38 30.62
CA GLU A 89 3.09 -15.40 31.29
C GLU A 89 1.62 -14.99 31.31
N LEU A 90 0.81 -15.71 30.53
CA LEU A 90 -0.64 -15.52 30.44
C LEU A 90 -1.41 -16.67 31.11
N PRO A 91 -2.61 -16.39 31.66
CA PRO A 91 -3.54 -17.43 32.09
C PRO A 91 -3.87 -18.39 30.93
N PRO A 92 -4.15 -19.68 31.19
CA PRO A 92 -4.35 -20.67 30.13
C PRO A 92 -5.44 -20.30 29.11
N ALA A 93 -6.55 -19.72 29.57
CA ALA A 93 -7.65 -19.31 28.69
C ALA A 93 -7.26 -18.13 27.78
N ALA A 94 -6.63 -17.09 28.33
CA ALA A 94 -6.10 -15.97 27.54
C ALA A 94 -4.98 -16.41 26.59
N GLY A 95 -4.09 -17.31 27.03
CA GLY A 95 -3.03 -17.88 26.20
C GLY A 95 -3.59 -18.66 25.01
N GLY A 96 -4.61 -19.49 25.23
CA GLY A 96 -5.30 -20.20 24.14
C GLY A 96 -5.91 -19.25 23.11
N ARG A 97 -6.62 -18.20 23.56
CA ARG A 97 -7.19 -17.18 22.67
C ARG A 97 -6.14 -16.40 21.90
N LEU A 98 -5.01 -16.09 22.52
CA LEU A 98 -3.91 -15.42 21.85
C LEU A 98 -3.27 -16.30 20.76
N ILE A 99 -3.16 -17.61 21.01
CA ILE A 99 -2.69 -18.57 20.00
C ILE A 99 -3.65 -18.61 18.80
N GLU A 100 -4.96 -18.66 19.04
CA GLU A 100 -5.96 -18.61 17.97
C GLU A 100 -5.86 -17.32 17.14
N LEU A 101 -5.80 -16.16 17.80
CA LEU A 101 -5.65 -14.86 17.15
C LEU A 101 -4.35 -14.76 16.34
N THR A 102 -3.21 -15.09 16.96
CA THR A 102 -1.91 -15.02 16.26
C THR A 102 -1.80 -16.04 15.14
N GLY A 103 -2.43 -17.20 15.25
CA GLY A 103 -2.55 -18.17 14.16
C GLY A 103 -3.34 -17.62 12.98
N LEU A 104 -4.45 -16.94 13.24
CA LEU A 104 -5.26 -16.30 12.19
C LEU A 104 -4.51 -15.14 11.52
N VAL A 105 -3.88 -14.26 12.30
CA VAL A 105 -3.05 -13.17 11.76
C VAL A 105 -1.87 -13.72 10.95
N ALA A 106 -1.24 -14.80 11.40
CA ALA A 106 -0.18 -15.47 10.62
C ALA A 106 -0.71 -15.97 9.27
N ALA A 107 -1.88 -16.61 9.24
CA ALA A 107 -2.49 -17.09 8.00
C ALA A 107 -2.90 -15.95 7.05
N LEU A 108 -3.33 -14.81 7.57
CA LEU A 108 -3.65 -13.61 6.77
C LEU A 108 -2.39 -12.96 6.15
N LEU A 109 -1.26 -13.04 6.85
CA LEU A 109 0.01 -12.47 6.41
C LEU A 109 0.87 -13.46 5.59
N ASP A 110 0.55 -14.75 5.58
CA ASP A 110 1.32 -15.77 4.86
C ASP A 110 1.36 -15.47 3.36
N PRO A 111 2.52 -15.62 2.68
CA PRO A 111 2.61 -15.38 1.25
C PRO A 111 1.62 -16.26 0.46
N GLY A 112 0.80 -15.64 -0.39
CA GLY A 112 -0.18 -16.33 -1.21
C GLY A 112 -1.34 -15.41 -1.60
N TRP A 113 -2.41 -16.01 -2.14
CA TRP A 113 -3.56 -15.25 -2.66
C TRP A 113 -4.20 -14.34 -1.60
N VAL A 114 -4.22 -14.76 -0.33
CA VAL A 114 -4.78 -13.94 0.77
C VAL A 114 -4.00 -12.65 0.92
N ALA A 115 -2.65 -12.74 0.97
CA ALA A 115 -1.78 -11.57 1.07
C ALA A 115 -1.86 -10.70 -0.20
N GLU A 116 -2.06 -11.27 -1.38
CA GLU A 116 -2.23 -10.52 -2.62
C GLU A 116 -3.54 -9.72 -2.64
N VAL A 117 -4.65 -10.32 -2.20
CA VAL A 117 -5.93 -9.63 -2.08
C VAL A 117 -5.88 -8.58 -0.97
N LEU A 118 -5.27 -8.91 0.16
CA LEU A 118 -5.06 -7.99 1.28
C LEU A 118 -4.20 -6.78 0.88
N ALA A 119 -3.16 -6.97 0.05
CA ALA A 119 -2.34 -5.86 -0.46
C ALA A 119 -3.16 -4.84 -1.27
N GLN A 120 -4.32 -5.24 -1.81
CA GLN A 120 -5.21 -4.37 -2.56
C GLN A 120 -6.31 -3.76 -1.69
N ASP A 121 -6.35 -4.07 -0.40
CA ASP A 121 -7.31 -3.58 0.58
C ASP A 121 -6.62 -2.72 1.66
N PRO A 122 -6.57 -1.39 1.48
CA PRO A 122 -5.94 -0.48 2.45
C PRO A 122 -6.56 -0.56 3.84
N GLU A 123 -7.87 -0.80 3.94
CA GLU A 123 -8.56 -0.89 5.23
C GLU A 123 -8.20 -2.18 5.95
N GLY A 124 -8.11 -3.30 5.23
CA GLY A 124 -7.62 -4.57 5.76
C GLY A 124 -6.18 -4.48 6.26
N VAL A 125 -5.29 -3.84 5.48
CA VAL A 125 -3.90 -3.59 5.90
C VAL A 125 -3.84 -2.71 7.14
N HIS A 126 -4.64 -1.65 7.19
CA HIS A 126 -4.71 -0.75 8.34
C HIS A 126 -5.19 -1.48 9.60
N THR A 127 -6.26 -2.27 9.48
CA THR A 127 -6.85 -3.07 10.57
C THR A 127 -5.81 -4.02 11.16
N LEU A 128 -5.12 -4.80 10.32
CA LEU A 128 -4.06 -5.70 10.79
C LEU A 128 -2.86 -4.95 11.36
N SER A 129 -2.44 -3.85 10.74
CA SER A 129 -1.35 -3.02 11.26
C SER A 129 -1.67 -2.49 12.66
N ARG A 130 -2.90 -2.05 12.89
CA ARG A 130 -3.35 -1.55 14.18
C ARG A 130 -3.41 -2.66 15.22
N ALA A 131 -3.97 -3.82 14.88
CA ALA A 131 -4.02 -4.97 15.78
C ALA A 131 -2.61 -5.41 16.22
N VAL A 132 -1.67 -5.52 15.27
CA VAL A 132 -0.30 -5.98 15.53
C VAL A 132 0.52 -4.94 16.30
N ARG A 133 0.44 -3.66 15.93
CA ARG A 133 1.32 -2.63 16.49
C ARG A 133 0.78 -1.97 17.76
N GLN A 134 -0.53 -2.06 18.00
CA GLN A 134 -1.18 -1.34 19.09
C GLN A 134 -2.11 -2.23 19.90
N ASP A 135 -3.20 -2.75 19.33
CA ASP A 135 -4.31 -3.28 20.15
C ASP A 135 -3.91 -4.55 20.92
N ILE A 136 -3.16 -5.48 20.30
CA ILE A 136 -2.65 -6.69 20.98
C ILE A 136 -1.61 -6.33 22.06
N PRO A 137 -0.53 -5.57 21.75
CA PRO A 137 0.40 -5.09 22.77
C PRO A 137 -0.28 -4.40 23.95
N GLU A 138 -1.23 -3.51 23.68
CA GLU A 138 -1.92 -2.71 24.69
C GLU A 138 -2.79 -3.57 25.61
N ALA A 139 -3.53 -4.54 25.07
CA ALA A 139 -4.32 -5.48 25.86
C ALA A 139 -3.43 -6.29 26.83
N VAL A 140 -2.29 -6.79 26.32
CA VAL A 140 -1.35 -7.59 27.11
C VAL A 140 -0.62 -6.74 28.15
N ASP A 141 -0.13 -5.54 27.80
CA ASP A 141 0.53 -4.63 28.76
C ASP A 141 -0.43 -4.24 29.88
N THR A 142 -1.67 -3.89 29.53
CA THR A 142 -2.71 -3.52 30.51
C THR A 142 -2.97 -4.68 31.47
N PHE A 143 -3.07 -5.91 30.97
CA PHE A 143 -3.21 -7.09 31.82
C PHE A 143 -2.02 -7.26 32.77
N VAL A 144 -0.79 -7.23 32.26
CA VAL A 144 0.43 -7.41 33.07
C VAL A 144 0.54 -6.33 34.14
N ARG A 145 0.20 -5.08 33.80
CA ARG A 145 0.21 -3.94 34.73
C ARG A 145 -0.92 -4.02 35.76
N THR A 146 -2.05 -4.63 35.44
CA THR A 146 -3.19 -4.65 36.36
C THR A 146 -3.14 -5.87 37.29
N ARG A 147 -2.65 -7.02 36.82
CA ARG A 147 -2.67 -8.30 37.58
C ARG A 147 -1.96 -8.24 38.93
N TRP A 148 -0.92 -7.42 39.08
CA TRP A 148 -0.22 -7.28 40.36
C TRP A 148 -1.03 -6.44 41.35
N TRP A 149 -1.78 -5.44 40.87
CA TRP A 149 -2.61 -4.57 41.70
C TRP A 149 -3.85 -5.28 42.23
N THR A 150 -4.49 -6.12 41.41
CA THR A 150 -5.67 -6.89 41.82
C THR A 150 -5.35 -7.92 42.91
N ARG A 151 -4.08 -8.39 42.99
CA ARG A 151 -3.61 -9.23 44.10
C ARG A 151 -3.54 -8.48 45.43
N LEU A 152 -3.39 -7.15 45.40
CA LEU A 152 -3.28 -6.30 46.58
C LEU A 152 -4.63 -5.68 47.01
N ALA A 153 -5.59 -5.56 46.10
CA ALA A 153 -6.92 -5.01 46.37
C ALA A 153 -8.03 -5.88 45.72
N PRO A 154 -8.39 -7.02 46.33
CA PRO A 154 -9.44 -7.91 45.81
C PRO A 154 -10.82 -7.24 45.90
N GLY A 155 -11.62 -7.34 44.83
CA GLY A 155 -13.00 -6.81 44.79
C GLY A 155 -13.47 -6.25 43.43
N THR A 156 -12.59 -6.18 42.43
CA THR A 156 -12.91 -5.74 41.05
C THR A 156 -12.98 -6.93 40.08
N GLU A 157 -13.54 -6.72 38.88
CA GLU A 157 -13.59 -7.76 37.85
C GLU A 157 -12.16 -8.25 37.53
N PRO A 158 -11.92 -9.58 37.41
CA PRO A 158 -10.58 -10.10 37.22
C PRO A 158 -9.97 -9.61 35.88
N PRO A 159 -8.72 -9.12 35.87
CA PRO A 159 -8.07 -8.63 34.66
C PRO A 159 -7.92 -9.73 33.59
N GLU A 160 -7.89 -11.00 33.99
CA GLU A 160 -7.90 -12.16 33.10
C GLU A 160 -9.14 -12.19 32.19
N ARG A 161 -10.33 -11.90 32.75
CA ARG A 161 -11.58 -11.88 31.98
C ARG A 161 -11.63 -10.73 30.98
N HIS A 162 -11.07 -9.58 31.34
CA HIS A 162 -10.96 -8.46 30.41
C HIS A 162 -10.03 -8.79 29.25
N LEU A 163 -8.87 -9.38 29.52
CA LEU A 163 -7.93 -9.81 28.49
C LEU A 163 -8.58 -10.85 27.56
N GLU A 164 -9.23 -11.88 28.11
CA GLU A 164 -9.93 -12.89 27.30
C GLU A 164 -10.98 -12.26 26.37
N ARG A 165 -11.76 -11.30 26.87
CA ARG A 165 -12.78 -10.60 26.08
C ARG A 165 -12.15 -9.72 24.99
N GLN A 166 -11.08 -9.00 25.31
CA GLN A 166 -10.34 -8.19 24.34
C GLN A 166 -9.77 -9.04 23.21
N LEU A 167 -9.11 -10.16 23.56
CA LEU A 167 -8.56 -11.09 22.56
C LEU A 167 -9.64 -11.73 21.70
N ALA A 168 -10.80 -12.04 22.27
CA ALA A 168 -11.95 -12.56 21.50
C ALA A 168 -12.48 -11.53 20.49
N LEU A 169 -12.58 -10.25 20.88
CA LEU A 169 -13.01 -9.18 19.97
C LEU A 169 -12.02 -8.96 18.81
N LEU A 170 -10.72 -8.97 19.11
CA LEU A 170 -9.67 -8.85 18.08
C LEU A 170 -9.65 -10.06 17.14
N HIS A 171 -9.92 -11.26 17.66
CA HIS A 171 -10.08 -12.45 16.85
C HIS A 171 -11.28 -12.35 15.91
N GLU A 172 -12.43 -11.92 16.43
CA GLU A 172 -13.65 -11.76 15.63
C GLU A 172 -13.47 -10.71 14.51
N GLU A 173 -12.79 -9.60 14.80
CA GLU A 173 -12.45 -8.60 13.78
C GLU A 173 -11.52 -9.16 12.70
N SER A 174 -10.49 -9.92 13.10
CA SER A 174 -9.59 -10.59 12.16
C SER A 174 -10.30 -11.65 11.32
N ASP A 175 -11.29 -12.36 11.89
CA ASP A 175 -12.09 -13.36 11.18
C ASP A 175 -13.03 -12.71 10.18
N ARG A 176 -13.68 -11.59 10.55
CA ARG A 176 -14.48 -10.77 9.63
C ARG A 176 -13.65 -10.28 8.44
N LEU A 177 -12.40 -9.87 8.67
CA LEU A 177 -11.48 -9.52 7.60
C LEU A 177 -11.21 -10.72 6.69
N ALA A 178 -10.90 -11.90 7.26
CA ALA A 178 -10.67 -13.12 6.49
C ALA A 178 -11.87 -13.51 5.61
N VAL A 179 -13.09 -13.37 6.13
CA VAL A 179 -14.33 -13.59 5.37
C VAL A 179 -14.45 -12.58 4.21
N SER A 180 -14.21 -11.30 4.45
CA SER A 180 -14.29 -10.25 3.43
C SER A 180 -13.30 -10.48 2.26
N LEU A 181 -12.07 -10.93 2.58
CA LEU A 181 -11.07 -11.27 1.57
C LEU A 181 -11.53 -12.47 0.71
N ARG A 182 -12.12 -13.51 1.34
CA ARG A 182 -12.69 -14.67 0.61
C ARG A 182 -13.83 -14.26 -0.30
N GLU A 183 -14.74 -13.41 0.15
CA GLU A 183 -15.86 -12.90 -0.66
C GLU A 183 -15.38 -12.07 -1.85
N THR A 184 -14.30 -11.32 -1.68
CA THR A 184 -13.68 -10.54 -2.76
C THR A 184 -13.09 -11.46 -3.83
N GLU A 185 -12.38 -12.52 -3.43
CA GLU A 185 -11.85 -13.50 -4.36
C GLU A 185 -12.96 -14.31 -5.05
N ALA A 186 -14.01 -14.70 -4.32
CA ALA A 186 -15.16 -15.39 -4.90
C ALA A 186 -15.84 -14.56 -6.00
N ARG A 187 -16.04 -13.25 -5.77
CA ARG A 187 -16.58 -12.31 -6.79
C ARG A 187 -15.69 -12.21 -8.02
N ARG A 188 -14.37 -12.26 -7.84
CA ARG A 188 -13.39 -12.25 -8.95
C ARG A 188 -13.52 -13.51 -9.80
N GLN A 189 -13.63 -14.68 -9.18
CA GLN A 189 -13.81 -15.95 -9.87
C GLN A 189 -15.14 -16.02 -10.63
N GLU A 190 -16.23 -15.55 -10.02
CA GLU A 190 -17.54 -15.48 -10.67
C GLU A 190 -17.50 -14.57 -11.90
N SER A 191 -16.88 -13.39 -11.76
CA SER A 191 -16.73 -12.42 -12.86
C SER A 191 -15.92 -13.00 -14.02
N HIS A 192 -14.84 -13.73 -13.72
CA HIS A 192 -14.03 -14.38 -14.74
C HIS A 192 -14.79 -15.49 -15.46
N THR A 193 -15.54 -16.30 -14.70
CA THR A 193 -16.41 -17.36 -15.26
C THR A 193 -17.43 -16.76 -16.23
N ARG A 194 -18.16 -15.72 -15.79
CA ARG A 194 -19.14 -15.01 -16.62
C ARG A 194 -18.52 -14.46 -17.91
N TYR A 195 -17.34 -13.84 -17.81
CA TYR A 195 -16.61 -13.35 -18.98
C TYR A 195 -16.29 -14.46 -19.99
N LEU A 196 -15.84 -15.63 -19.52
CA LEU A 196 -15.52 -16.76 -20.39
C LEU A 196 -16.76 -17.32 -21.09
N GLU A 197 -17.88 -17.42 -20.38
CA GLU A 197 -19.15 -17.85 -20.96
C GLU A 197 -19.65 -16.89 -22.05
N ASP A 198 -19.60 -15.58 -21.80
CA ASP A 198 -20.03 -14.56 -22.76
C ASP A 198 -19.14 -14.55 -24.02
N ARG A 199 -17.84 -14.78 -23.86
CA ARG A 199 -16.89 -14.95 -24.98
C ARG A 199 -17.16 -16.22 -25.79
N GLY A 200 -17.60 -17.29 -25.14
CA GLY A 200 -17.98 -18.54 -25.81
C GLY A 200 -19.27 -18.42 -26.62
N ARG A 201 -20.23 -17.60 -26.15
CA ARG A 201 -21.51 -17.33 -26.84
C ARG A 201 -21.42 -16.35 -28.02
N SER A 202 -20.31 -15.62 -28.14
CA SER A 202 -20.07 -14.64 -29.21
C SER A 202 -19.23 -15.15 -30.39
N GLN A 203 -18.85 -16.44 -30.36
CA GLN A 203 -18.26 -17.18 -31.48
C GLN A 203 -19.31 -18.09 -32.11
#